data_AF-A0A373UJS2-F1
#
_entry.id   AF-A0A373UJS2-F1
#
_cell.length_a   1.000
_cell.length_b   1.000
_cell.length_c   1.000
_cell.angle_alpha   90.00
_cell.angle_beta   90.00
_cell.angle_gamma   90.00
#
_symmetry.space_group_name_H-M   'P 1'
#
loop_
_entity.id
_entity.type
_entity.pdbx_description
1 polymer ?
#
loop_
_entity_poly.entity_id
_entity_poly.type
_entity_poly.pdbx_seq_one_letter_code
_entity_poly.pdbx_strand_id
1 'polypeptide(L)'
;MKDRREINMKKKIVAVLLCLTLAFSVTGCGKDKKSESVENTESTEVVSSAAIDFDPLDYVELGDYMGLSVALTDDYSVSDDDVKTFIENSVITNYPYYADTDKTVVEDGDAVNIDYEGLKDGVAFSGGTATDTVLEIGSNTFIDGFEEGLIGAKVGDKVTLNLTFPESYKNTDLAGQAVVFNVTINKIVEKQDITYDNMTDEYVAYVNAKASLGYDTVDEMKADARNYLESSKESSKKSAIRSAVMDKLGEVCTVKELPDGLLDARMEEVMAQYESYYCSDGSSLKDYVENTANQDYDEFVSNVTDEVTSDLKTQMILEAIAEKEGIEFDQDGFDSYVGNLMSNYSYSDESTLYKSYGLSADSGKEYLKKVYVCNLALQKVVDSATVEDEAGTENVTDTELNTEN
;
A
#
# COMPACT_ATOMS: atom_id res chain seq x y z
N MET A 1 6.70 14.95 3.37
CA MET A 1 5.66 14.28 2.55
C MET A 1 6.17 13.79 1.18
N LYS A 2 7.15 14.44 0.54
CA LYS A 2 7.85 13.92 -0.66
C LYS A 2 8.62 12.62 -0.37
N ASP A 3 9.38 12.60 0.73
CA ASP A 3 10.21 11.46 1.17
C ASP A 3 9.43 10.15 1.33
N ARG A 4 8.26 10.17 1.97
CA ARG A 4 7.45 8.96 2.18
C ARG A 4 6.85 8.39 0.89
N ARG A 5 6.59 9.20 -0.14
CA ARG A 5 6.11 8.71 -1.44
C ARG A 5 7.25 8.10 -2.25
N GLU A 6 8.42 8.72 -2.25
CA GLU A 6 9.62 8.15 -2.89
C GLU A 6 10.07 6.85 -2.23
N ILE A 7 10.02 6.75 -0.89
CA ILE A 7 10.31 5.51 -0.16
C ILE A 7 9.26 4.42 -0.45
N ASN A 8 7.96 4.76 -0.49
CA ASN A 8 6.92 3.80 -0.86
C ASN A 8 6.94 3.41 -2.35
N MET A 9 7.49 4.25 -3.24
CA MET A 9 7.65 3.96 -4.68
C MET A 9 8.86 3.07 -4.95
N LYS A 10 9.99 3.29 -4.27
CA LYS A 10 11.16 2.40 -4.35
C LYS A 10 10.81 0.96 -3.94
N LYS A 11 9.95 0.80 -2.91
CA LYS A 11 9.44 -0.51 -2.48
C LYS A 11 8.52 -1.20 -3.50
N LYS A 12 7.86 -0.45 -4.39
CA LYS A 12 6.89 -1.02 -5.35
C LYS A 12 7.52 -1.68 -6.57
N ILE A 13 8.75 -1.31 -6.96
CA ILE A 13 9.44 -1.94 -8.10
C ILE A 13 10.29 -3.14 -7.65
N VAL A 14 10.93 -3.05 -6.48
CA VAL A 14 11.57 -4.22 -5.83
C VAL A 14 10.54 -5.34 -5.61
N ALA A 15 9.27 -4.99 -5.35
CA ALA A 15 8.19 -5.96 -5.25
C ALA A 15 7.85 -6.69 -6.57
N VAL A 16 8.19 -6.17 -7.76
CA VAL A 16 7.79 -6.78 -9.05
C VAL A 16 8.80 -7.80 -9.57
N LEU A 17 10.06 -7.74 -9.12
CA LEU A 17 11.14 -8.56 -9.69
C LEU A 17 11.12 -10.02 -9.24
N LEU A 18 10.68 -10.27 -8.00
CA LEU A 18 10.32 -11.60 -7.53
C LEU A 18 9.24 -11.48 -6.43
N CYS A 19 7.98 -11.28 -6.83
CA CYS A 19 6.85 -11.19 -5.90
C CYS A 19 6.47 -12.58 -5.33
N LEU A 20 7.43 -13.31 -4.77
CA LEU A 20 7.18 -14.56 -4.03
C LEU A 20 6.46 -14.29 -2.71
N THR A 21 6.46 -13.07 -2.18
CA THR A 21 5.82 -12.72 -0.91
C THR A 21 4.45 -12.07 -1.14
N LEU A 22 3.43 -12.90 -1.42
CA LEU A 22 2.03 -12.47 -1.33
C LEU A 22 1.64 -12.24 0.14
N ALA A 23 1.85 -11.02 0.63
CA ALA A 23 1.25 -10.55 1.87
C ALA A 23 -0.12 -9.93 1.58
N PHE A 24 -1.18 -10.53 2.10
CA PHE A 24 -2.53 -9.97 2.04
C PHE A 24 -2.59 -8.70 2.90
N SER A 25 -3.00 -7.59 2.29
CA SER A 25 -3.56 -6.45 3.02
C SER A 25 -4.58 -5.72 2.14
N VAL A 26 -5.82 -5.68 2.60
CA VAL A 26 -6.96 -5.05 1.93
C VAL A 26 -7.02 -3.57 2.30
N THR A 27 -6.98 -2.63 1.35
CA THR A 27 -7.81 -1.40 1.37
C THR A 27 -7.84 -0.64 0.02
N GLY A 28 -9.00 -0.66 -0.64
CA GLY A 28 -9.76 0.45 -1.22
C GLY A 28 -9.16 1.59 -2.09
N CYS A 29 -9.40 1.47 -3.42
CA CYS A 29 -9.90 2.45 -4.42
C CYS A 29 -9.22 3.82 -4.74
N GLY A 30 -9.01 4.08 -6.06
CA GLY A 30 -9.08 5.45 -6.62
C GLY A 30 -8.48 5.77 -8.02
N LYS A 31 -9.22 5.46 -9.11
CA LYS A 31 -9.39 6.14 -10.43
C LYS A 31 -8.23 6.45 -11.43
N ASP A 32 -8.33 5.74 -12.58
CA ASP A 32 -8.16 6.08 -14.02
C ASP A 32 -7.30 7.26 -14.49
N LYS A 33 -6.37 6.96 -15.43
CA LYS A 33 -6.16 7.70 -16.69
C LYS A 33 -5.50 6.82 -17.77
N LYS A 34 -6.13 6.82 -18.95
CA LYS A 34 -5.79 6.12 -20.20
C LYS A 34 -4.66 6.84 -20.95
N SER A 35 -3.71 6.11 -21.53
CA SER A 35 -2.88 6.63 -22.64
C SER A 35 -2.59 5.55 -23.67
N GLU A 36 -2.81 5.92 -24.93
CA GLU A 36 -2.62 5.11 -26.14
C GLU A 36 -1.14 4.97 -26.52
N SER A 37 -0.88 3.87 -27.22
CA SER A 37 0.40 3.36 -27.72
C SER A 37 1.06 4.22 -28.80
N VAL A 38 2.39 4.25 -28.79
CA VAL A 38 3.22 4.63 -29.95
C VAL A 38 4.10 3.44 -30.35
N GLU A 39 3.96 3.02 -31.59
CA GLU A 39 4.76 1.99 -32.27
C GLU A 39 6.12 2.53 -32.75
N ASN A 40 6.99 1.56 -33.08
CA ASN A 40 8.22 1.56 -33.92
C ASN A 40 9.54 1.50 -33.11
N THR A 41 10.53 0.63 -33.36
CA THR A 41 10.96 0.00 -34.63
C THR A 41 11.93 -1.19 -34.35
N GLU A 42 11.96 -2.16 -35.28
CA GLU A 42 12.98 -3.22 -35.54
C GLU A 42 13.15 -4.42 -34.56
N SER A 43 12.44 -5.50 -34.89
CA SER A 43 12.59 -6.85 -34.31
C SER A 43 13.93 -7.50 -34.65
N THR A 44 14.84 -7.48 -33.70
CA THR A 44 15.52 -8.73 -33.30
C THR A 44 14.48 -9.57 -32.57
N GLU A 45 14.36 -10.88 -32.84
CA GLU A 45 13.46 -11.73 -32.04
C GLU A 45 13.94 -11.70 -30.58
N VAL A 46 13.27 -10.90 -29.75
CA VAL A 46 13.56 -10.83 -28.33
C VAL A 46 13.03 -12.10 -27.70
N VAL A 47 13.95 -12.97 -27.28
CA VAL A 47 13.60 -14.21 -26.58
C VAL A 47 13.29 -13.85 -25.13
N SER A 48 12.05 -14.06 -24.72
CA SER A 48 11.67 -13.90 -23.31
C SER A 48 12.43 -14.89 -22.43
N SER A 49 12.77 -14.47 -21.20
CA SER A 49 13.41 -15.34 -20.20
C SER A 49 12.57 -16.59 -19.91
N ALA A 50 11.23 -16.48 -19.99
CA ALA A 50 10.32 -17.60 -19.84
C ALA A 50 10.43 -18.65 -20.96
N ALA A 51 10.91 -18.27 -22.15
CA ALA A 51 11.07 -19.16 -23.30
C ALA A 51 12.40 -19.92 -23.31
N ILE A 52 13.33 -19.58 -22.41
CA ILE A 52 14.59 -20.31 -22.26
C ILE A 52 14.28 -21.62 -21.54
N ASP A 53 14.49 -22.72 -22.26
CA ASP A 53 14.24 -24.09 -21.82
C ASP A 53 15.55 -24.70 -21.30
N PHE A 54 15.51 -25.18 -20.07
CA PHE A 54 16.61 -25.88 -19.41
C PHE A 54 16.04 -26.80 -18.33
N ASP A 55 16.80 -27.81 -17.92
CA ASP A 55 16.47 -28.66 -16.77
C ASP A 55 17.09 -28.02 -15.50
N PRO A 56 16.30 -27.48 -14.57
CA PRO A 56 16.81 -26.88 -13.34
C PRO A 56 17.73 -27.79 -12.51
N LEU A 57 17.54 -29.11 -12.53
CA LEU A 57 18.37 -30.06 -11.77
C LEU A 57 19.77 -30.24 -12.37
N ASP A 58 19.99 -29.86 -13.64
CA ASP A 58 21.34 -29.79 -14.21
C ASP A 58 22.15 -28.64 -13.60
N TYR A 59 21.50 -27.50 -13.31
CA TYR A 59 22.13 -26.26 -12.87
C TYR A 59 22.11 -26.05 -11.35
N VAL A 60 21.19 -26.70 -10.63
CA VAL A 60 21.02 -26.53 -9.18
C VAL A 60 21.32 -27.83 -8.44
N GLU A 61 22.16 -27.74 -7.43
CA GLU A 61 22.35 -28.78 -6.42
C GLU A 61 21.47 -28.46 -5.20
N LEU A 62 20.42 -29.28 -4.99
CA LEU A 62 19.53 -29.16 -3.85
C LEU A 62 20.18 -29.78 -2.60
N GLY A 63 20.24 -29.01 -1.51
CA GLY A 63 20.63 -29.51 -0.19
C GLY A 63 19.47 -30.15 0.56
N ASP A 64 19.55 -30.17 1.90
CA ASP A 64 18.43 -30.57 2.76
C ASP A 64 17.43 -29.41 2.86
N TYR A 65 16.51 -29.33 1.89
CA TYR A 65 15.56 -28.21 1.74
C TYR A 65 14.20 -28.42 2.42
N MET A 66 13.90 -29.63 2.92
CA MET A 66 12.65 -29.94 3.64
C MET A 66 12.89 -29.94 5.14
N GLY A 67 11.91 -29.53 5.94
CA GLY A 67 12.06 -29.54 7.41
C GLY A 67 13.01 -28.47 7.94
N LEU A 68 13.13 -27.34 7.22
CA LEU A 68 14.02 -26.24 7.60
C LEU A 68 13.58 -25.64 8.95
N SER A 69 14.54 -25.44 9.86
CA SER A 69 14.29 -24.66 11.08
C SER A 69 14.53 -23.17 10.80
N VAL A 70 13.52 -22.34 11.06
CA VAL A 70 13.56 -20.89 10.90
C VAL A 70 13.26 -20.22 12.23
N ALA A 71 14.08 -19.25 12.60
CA ALA A 71 13.90 -18.45 13.81
C ALA A 71 13.23 -17.13 13.47
N LEU A 72 12.16 -16.78 14.18
CA LEU A 72 11.54 -15.46 14.10
C LEU A 72 11.94 -14.62 15.32
N THR A 73 12.38 -13.38 15.09
CA THR A 73 12.85 -12.49 16.15
C THR A 73 11.81 -11.48 16.62
N ASP A 74 10.72 -11.30 15.86
CA ASP A 74 9.69 -10.32 16.16
C ASP A 74 8.55 -10.95 16.97
N ASP A 75 7.91 -10.13 17.80
CA ASP A 75 6.67 -10.49 18.49
C ASP A 75 5.46 -10.27 17.57
N TYR A 76 4.75 -11.37 17.30
CA TYR A 76 3.53 -11.39 16.49
C TYR A 76 2.24 -11.49 17.32
N SER A 77 2.33 -11.36 18.65
CA SER A 77 1.17 -11.25 19.52
C SER A 77 0.57 -9.83 19.49
N VAL A 78 -0.68 -9.72 19.95
CA VAL A 78 -1.40 -8.45 20.08
C VAL A 78 -1.72 -8.21 21.56
N SER A 79 -1.05 -7.24 22.15
CA SER A 79 -1.30 -6.82 23.53
C SER A 79 -2.53 -5.90 23.63
N ASP A 80 -3.07 -5.73 24.84
CA ASP A 80 -4.12 -4.73 25.09
C ASP A 80 -3.62 -3.30 24.84
N ASP A 81 -2.34 -3.03 25.07
CA ASP A 81 -1.71 -1.74 24.81
C ASP A 81 -1.61 -1.43 23.30
N ASP A 82 -1.43 -2.46 22.45
CA ASP A 82 -1.48 -2.29 21.00
C ASP A 82 -2.88 -1.88 20.54
N VAL A 83 -3.93 -2.53 21.07
CA VAL A 83 -5.33 -2.19 20.77
C VAL A 83 -5.65 -0.78 21.23
N LYS A 84 -5.21 -0.41 22.44
CA LYS A 84 -5.36 0.95 22.97
C LYS A 84 -4.69 1.98 22.07
N THR A 85 -3.41 1.78 21.78
CA THR A 85 -2.61 2.69 20.94
C THR A 85 -3.20 2.82 19.53
N PHE A 86 -3.69 1.72 18.97
CA PHE A 86 -4.36 1.73 17.68
C PHE A 86 -5.60 2.62 17.73
N ILE A 87 -6.53 2.37 18.66
CA ILE A 87 -7.78 3.16 18.77
C ILE A 87 -7.50 4.64 19.05
N GLU A 88 -6.54 4.95 19.92
CA GLU A 88 -6.16 6.34 20.22
C GLU A 88 -5.69 7.09 18.96
N ASN A 89 -4.87 6.43 18.13
CA ASN A 89 -4.28 7.05 16.94
C ASN A 89 -5.20 7.01 15.70
N SER A 90 -5.96 5.93 15.53
CA SER A 90 -6.77 5.71 14.32
C SER A 90 -8.20 6.24 14.47
N VAL A 91 -8.75 6.24 15.69
CA VAL A 91 -10.13 6.65 15.96
C VAL A 91 -10.17 7.97 16.74
N ILE A 92 -9.68 7.99 17.98
CA ILE A 92 -9.87 9.13 18.89
C ILE A 92 -9.25 10.40 18.34
N THR A 93 -8.01 10.31 17.83
CA THR A 93 -7.31 11.45 17.23
C THR A 93 -8.00 11.98 15.97
N ASN A 94 -8.58 11.08 15.15
CA ASN A 94 -9.16 11.45 13.85
C ASN A 94 -10.62 11.90 13.96
N TYR A 95 -11.33 11.49 15.02
CA TYR A 95 -12.74 11.81 15.22
C TYR A 95 -12.96 12.46 16.59
N PRO A 96 -12.55 13.73 16.76
CA PRO A 96 -12.83 14.49 17.97
C PRO A 96 -14.33 14.61 18.20
N TYR A 97 -14.74 14.38 19.44
CA TYR A 97 -16.14 14.46 19.86
C TYR A 97 -16.46 15.85 20.38
N TYR A 98 -17.64 16.36 20.00
CA TYR A 98 -18.12 17.68 20.37
C TYR A 98 -19.56 17.55 20.87
N ALA A 99 -19.82 18.09 22.06
CA ALA A 99 -21.17 18.18 22.62
C ALA A 99 -21.77 19.57 22.35
N ASP A 100 -23.09 19.62 22.17
CA ASP A 100 -23.80 20.89 22.04
C ASP A 100 -23.72 21.70 23.33
N THR A 101 -23.55 23.02 23.22
CA THR A 101 -23.61 23.95 24.35
C THR A 101 -24.91 24.76 24.32
N ASP A 102 -25.24 25.40 25.45
CA ASP A 102 -26.35 26.37 25.53
C ASP A 102 -25.96 27.77 25.02
N LYS A 103 -24.71 27.96 24.55
CA LYS A 103 -24.26 29.26 24.02
C LYS A 103 -24.97 29.57 22.71
N THR A 104 -25.31 30.84 22.51
CA THR A 104 -26.04 31.32 21.33
C THR A 104 -25.34 32.44 20.57
N VAL A 105 -24.23 32.95 21.10
CA VAL A 105 -23.42 34.03 20.50
C VAL A 105 -21.97 33.56 20.49
N VAL A 106 -21.32 33.67 19.34
CA VAL A 106 -19.93 33.23 19.13
C VAL A 106 -18.95 34.16 19.83
N GLU A 107 -18.03 33.60 20.61
CA GLU A 107 -16.92 34.29 21.28
C GLU A 107 -15.56 33.73 20.83
N ASP A 108 -14.48 34.48 21.11
CA ASP A 108 -13.12 33.98 20.91
C ASP A 108 -12.85 32.75 21.78
N GLY A 109 -12.24 31.71 21.21
CA GLY A 109 -12.01 30.41 21.86
C GLY A 109 -13.19 29.43 21.80
N ASP A 110 -14.36 29.81 21.28
CA ASP A 110 -15.47 28.87 21.08
C ASP A 110 -15.18 27.90 19.93
N ALA A 111 -15.62 26.65 20.05
CA ALA A 111 -15.73 25.75 18.91
C ALA A 111 -17.13 25.88 18.28
N VAL A 112 -17.18 26.14 16.99
CA VAL A 112 -18.41 26.47 16.27
C VAL A 112 -18.61 25.49 15.12
N ASN A 113 -19.75 24.80 15.11
CA ASN A 113 -20.18 24.02 13.95
C ASN A 113 -20.74 24.98 12.89
N ILE A 114 -20.14 24.94 11.69
CA ILE A 114 -20.45 25.81 10.58
C ILE A 114 -20.64 25.02 9.29
N ASP A 115 -21.49 25.58 8.43
CA ASP A 115 -21.49 25.29 7.00
C ASP A 115 -20.91 26.50 6.28
N TYR A 116 -20.04 26.30 5.29
CA TYR A 116 -19.51 27.42 4.53
C TYR A 116 -19.43 27.12 3.04
N GLU A 117 -19.59 28.17 2.24
CA GLU A 117 -19.42 28.17 0.79
C GLU A 117 -18.48 29.31 0.39
N GLY A 118 -17.34 28.95 -0.19
CA GLY A 118 -16.33 29.87 -0.70
C GLY A 118 -16.51 30.13 -2.19
N LEU A 119 -16.60 31.40 -2.56
CA LEU A 119 -16.82 31.89 -3.91
C LEU A 119 -15.65 32.76 -4.36
N LYS A 120 -15.14 32.51 -5.57
CA LYS A 120 -14.24 33.41 -6.30
C LYS A 120 -14.97 33.92 -7.54
N ASP A 121 -15.05 35.24 -7.69
CA ASP A 121 -15.77 35.87 -8.80
C ASP A 121 -17.23 35.37 -8.95
N GLY A 122 -17.87 35.02 -7.83
CA GLY A 122 -19.24 34.51 -7.79
C GLY A 122 -19.40 33.01 -8.09
N VAL A 123 -18.29 32.26 -8.25
CA VAL A 123 -18.30 30.82 -8.54
C VAL A 123 -17.65 30.05 -7.40
N ALA A 124 -18.29 28.96 -6.95
CA ALA A 124 -17.73 28.09 -5.92
C ALA A 124 -16.43 27.43 -6.38
N PHE A 125 -15.40 27.44 -5.54
CA PHE A 125 -14.12 26.82 -5.85
C PHE A 125 -13.93 25.49 -5.11
N SER A 126 -13.14 24.59 -5.70
CA SER A 126 -12.86 23.27 -5.13
C SER A 126 -12.16 23.40 -3.77
N GLY A 127 -12.67 22.67 -2.77
CA GLY A 127 -12.20 22.75 -1.39
C GLY A 127 -12.67 23.99 -0.62
N GLY A 128 -13.49 24.86 -1.23
CA GLY A 128 -14.06 26.06 -0.61
C GLY A 128 -15.41 25.85 0.07
N THR A 129 -16.02 24.67 -0.05
CA THR A 129 -17.36 24.40 0.48
C THR A 129 -17.34 23.16 1.35
N ALA A 130 -17.91 23.25 2.55
CA ALA A 130 -18.11 22.13 3.45
C ALA A 130 -19.33 22.36 4.34
N THR A 131 -19.88 21.27 4.87
CA THR A 131 -20.96 21.26 5.87
C THR A 131 -20.49 20.56 7.14
N ASP A 132 -21.18 20.82 8.27
CA ASP A 132 -20.92 20.19 9.57
C ASP A 132 -19.46 20.28 10.04
N THR A 133 -18.77 21.37 9.68
CA THR A 133 -17.36 21.59 10.03
C THR A 133 -17.28 22.27 11.38
N VAL A 134 -16.47 21.75 12.31
CA VAL A 134 -16.21 22.42 13.59
C VAL A 134 -14.94 23.26 13.47
N LEU A 135 -15.06 24.55 13.76
CA LEU A 135 -13.99 25.54 13.75
C LEU A 135 -13.81 26.11 15.16
N GLU A 136 -12.61 25.99 15.70
CA GLU A 136 -12.22 26.69 16.93
C GLU A 136 -11.82 28.14 16.58
N ILE A 137 -12.55 29.11 17.14
CA ILE A 137 -12.31 30.54 16.91
C ILE A 137 -11.02 30.96 17.62
N GLY A 138 -10.08 31.54 16.86
CA GLY A 138 -8.75 31.90 17.34
C GLY A 138 -7.68 30.82 17.07
N SER A 139 -8.04 29.70 16.42
CA SER A 139 -7.11 28.64 16.04
C SER A 139 -6.17 29.03 14.89
N ASN A 140 -6.55 30.05 14.10
CA ASN A 140 -5.84 30.46 12.88
C ASN A 140 -5.67 29.31 11.87
N THR A 141 -6.66 28.40 11.84
CA THR A 141 -6.67 27.28 10.90
C THR A 141 -7.28 27.69 9.56
N PHE A 142 -8.12 28.73 9.57
CA PHE A 142 -8.67 29.37 8.39
C PHE A 142 -7.86 30.63 8.02
N ILE A 143 -8.14 31.21 6.85
CA ILE A 143 -7.46 32.43 6.40
C ILE A 143 -7.78 33.62 7.31
N ASP A 144 -6.83 34.54 7.44
CA ASP A 144 -6.96 35.75 8.26
C ASP A 144 -8.29 36.49 8.00
N GLY A 145 -8.97 36.87 9.07
CA GLY A 145 -10.28 37.54 9.03
C GLY A 145 -11.47 36.61 8.92
N PHE A 146 -11.26 35.31 8.68
CA PHE A 146 -12.37 34.34 8.66
C PHE A 146 -12.94 34.14 10.05
N GLU A 147 -12.10 33.79 11.02
CA GLU A 147 -12.51 33.46 12.39
C GLU A 147 -13.02 34.70 13.13
N GLU A 148 -12.34 35.84 13.00
CA GLU A 148 -12.73 37.11 13.63
C GLU A 148 -14.06 37.64 13.09
N GLY A 149 -14.36 37.37 11.82
CA GLY A 149 -15.60 37.76 11.17
C GLY A 149 -16.84 37.05 11.72
N LEU A 150 -16.66 35.94 12.45
CA LEU A 150 -17.75 35.17 13.06
C LEU A 150 -18.05 35.60 14.49
N ILE A 151 -17.14 36.31 15.17
CA ILE A 151 -17.31 36.74 16.56
C ILE A 151 -18.53 37.67 16.67
N GLY A 152 -19.42 37.34 17.61
CA GLY A 152 -20.68 38.05 17.84
C GLY A 152 -21.85 37.61 16.96
N ALA A 153 -21.62 36.74 15.97
CA ALA A 153 -22.71 36.09 15.22
C ALA A 153 -23.50 35.15 16.13
N LYS A 154 -24.79 35.00 15.86
CA LYS A 154 -25.67 34.11 16.61
C LYS A 154 -25.84 32.78 15.92
N VAL A 155 -26.15 31.74 16.70
CA VAL A 155 -26.62 30.47 16.16
C VAL A 155 -27.82 30.70 15.24
N GLY A 156 -27.75 30.15 14.03
CA GLY A 156 -28.71 30.32 12.94
C GLY A 156 -28.40 31.50 12.00
N ASP A 157 -27.45 32.37 12.32
CA ASP A 157 -27.08 33.48 11.45
C ASP A 157 -26.34 33.00 10.20
N LYS A 158 -26.52 33.76 9.12
CA LYS A 158 -25.75 33.64 7.88
C LYS A 158 -24.86 34.86 7.74
N VAL A 159 -23.56 34.65 7.79
CA VAL A 159 -22.53 35.68 7.74
C VAL A 159 -21.84 35.64 6.38
N THR A 160 -21.71 36.80 5.73
CA THR A 160 -20.94 36.93 4.48
C THR A 160 -19.63 37.63 4.79
N LEU A 161 -18.52 36.93 4.56
CA LEU A 161 -17.16 37.42 4.78
C LEU A 161 -16.49 37.72 3.45
N ASN A 162 -15.94 38.92 3.30
CA ASN A 162 -15.15 39.31 2.13
C ASN A 162 -13.67 39.26 2.53
N LEU A 163 -12.94 38.27 2.03
CA LEU A 163 -11.59 37.94 2.47
C LEU A 163 -10.62 37.93 1.29
N THR A 164 -9.33 37.83 1.58
CA THR A 164 -8.29 37.68 0.57
C THR A 164 -7.33 36.59 1.02
N PHE A 165 -7.09 35.62 0.15
CA PHE A 165 -6.10 34.59 0.44
C PHE A 165 -4.69 35.21 0.48
N PRO A 166 -3.80 34.71 1.37
CA PRO A 166 -2.44 35.22 1.41
C PRO A 166 -1.71 34.94 0.09
N GLU A 167 -0.77 35.81 -0.26
CA GLU A 167 0.11 35.64 -1.44
C GLU A 167 0.90 34.32 -1.39
N SER A 168 1.17 33.81 -0.19
CA SER A 168 1.91 32.56 0.04
C SER A 168 1.02 31.30 0.00
N TYR A 169 -0.25 31.41 -0.40
CA TYR A 169 -1.15 30.26 -0.43
C TYR A 169 -0.72 29.23 -1.49
N LYS A 170 -0.75 27.93 -1.13
CA LYS A 170 -0.22 26.85 -1.98
C LYS A 170 -0.95 26.71 -3.31
N ASN A 171 -2.25 27.03 -3.33
CA ASN A 171 -3.03 27.02 -4.56
C ASN A 171 -2.81 28.34 -5.29
N THR A 172 -2.07 28.31 -6.40
CA THR A 172 -1.73 29.48 -7.22
C THR A 172 -2.95 30.20 -7.79
N ASP A 173 -4.06 29.49 -7.97
CA ASP A 173 -5.30 30.09 -8.48
C ASP A 173 -6.06 30.88 -7.41
N LEU A 174 -5.73 30.66 -6.14
CA LEU A 174 -6.35 31.34 -4.99
C LEU A 174 -5.39 32.34 -4.32
N ALA A 175 -4.07 32.17 -4.45
CA ALA A 175 -3.08 33.08 -3.86
C ALA A 175 -3.32 34.56 -4.25
N GLY A 176 -3.39 35.43 -3.23
CA GLY A 176 -3.64 36.86 -3.40
C GLY A 176 -5.04 37.23 -3.90
N GLN A 177 -5.93 36.26 -4.10
CA GLN A 177 -7.25 36.51 -4.68
C GLN A 177 -8.28 36.91 -3.62
N ALA A 178 -9.11 37.88 -3.98
CA ALA A 178 -10.30 38.24 -3.21
C ALA A 178 -11.39 37.17 -3.37
N VAL A 179 -12.00 36.78 -2.27
CA VAL A 179 -13.04 35.75 -2.21
C VAL A 179 -14.14 36.14 -1.24
N VAL A 180 -15.31 35.52 -1.42
CA VAL A 180 -16.45 35.68 -0.53
C VAL A 180 -16.77 34.34 0.10
N PHE A 181 -16.89 34.30 1.42
CA PHE A 181 -17.40 33.13 2.14
C PHE A 181 -18.78 33.41 2.70
N ASN A 182 -19.74 32.56 2.38
CA ASN A 182 -21.04 32.52 3.02
C ASN A 182 -21.00 31.44 4.10
N VAL A 183 -21.08 31.83 5.36
CA VAL A 183 -20.97 30.94 6.52
C VAL A 183 -22.30 30.91 7.25
N THR A 184 -22.81 29.72 7.54
CA THR A 184 -23.97 29.52 8.43
C THR A 184 -23.46 29.03 9.78
N ILE A 185 -23.86 29.69 10.86
CA ILE A 185 -23.54 29.26 12.22
C ILE A 185 -24.59 28.23 12.65
N ASN A 186 -24.22 26.96 12.69
CA ASN A 186 -25.16 25.89 13.04
C ASN A 186 -25.34 25.80 14.54
N LYS A 187 -24.23 25.67 15.29
CA LYS A 187 -24.21 25.50 16.76
C LYS A 187 -22.86 25.92 17.35
N ILE A 188 -22.85 26.26 18.63
CA ILE A 188 -21.62 26.37 19.43
C ILE A 188 -21.48 25.08 20.23
N VAL A 189 -20.33 24.44 20.11
CA VAL A 189 -20.05 23.11 20.64
C VAL A 189 -18.82 23.13 21.55
N GLU A 190 -18.69 22.13 22.39
CA GLU A 190 -17.54 21.98 23.29
C GLU A 190 -16.85 20.65 23.02
N LYS A 191 -15.54 20.69 22.80
CA LYS A 191 -14.72 19.49 22.60
C LYS A 191 -14.71 18.67 23.88
N GLN A 192 -15.06 17.40 23.76
CA GLN A 192 -15.01 16.47 24.87
C GLN A 192 -13.64 15.79 24.93
N ASP A 193 -13.13 15.60 26.15
CA ASP A 193 -11.86 14.90 26.41
C ASP A 193 -12.07 13.39 26.40
N ILE A 194 -12.19 12.84 25.20
CA ILE A 194 -12.35 11.39 24.98
C ILE A 194 -10.97 10.73 24.95
N THR A 195 -10.83 9.66 25.74
CA THR A 195 -9.66 8.81 25.86
C THR A 195 -10.10 7.36 25.75
N TYR A 196 -9.14 6.44 25.58
CA TYR A 196 -9.46 5.01 25.55
C TYR A 196 -10.19 4.52 26.81
N ASP A 197 -9.87 5.11 27.96
CA ASP A 197 -10.37 4.65 29.26
C ASP A 197 -11.76 5.22 29.61
N ASN A 198 -12.18 6.31 28.96
CA ASN A 198 -13.45 7.00 29.27
C ASN A 198 -14.44 7.07 28.10
N MET A 199 -14.11 6.52 26.92
CA MET A 199 -15.02 6.47 25.78
C MET A 199 -16.32 5.74 26.12
N THR A 200 -17.40 6.14 25.46
CA THR A 200 -18.75 5.59 25.67
C THR A 200 -19.34 5.09 24.35
N ASP A 201 -20.39 4.28 24.41
CA ASP A 201 -21.10 3.83 23.21
C ASP A 201 -21.67 5.02 22.40
N GLU A 202 -21.99 6.13 23.05
CA GLU A 202 -22.42 7.36 22.37
C GLU A 202 -21.30 7.95 21.50
N TYR A 203 -20.06 7.95 22.00
CA TYR A 203 -18.91 8.34 21.19
C TYR A 203 -18.73 7.39 20.00
N VAL A 204 -18.83 6.09 20.21
CA VAL A 204 -18.66 5.10 19.13
C VAL A 204 -19.74 5.27 18.06
N ALA A 205 -21.00 5.43 18.44
CA ALA A 205 -22.08 5.71 17.51
C ALA A 205 -21.86 7.03 16.72
N TYR A 206 -21.32 8.07 17.38
CA TYR A 206 -20.93 9.31 16.71
C TYR A 206 -19.85 9.09 15.64
N VAL A 207 -18.81 8.32 15.96
CA VAL A 207 -17.76 7.98 14.99
C VAL A 207 -18.33 7.14 13.84
N ASN A 208 -19.14 6.13 14.15
CA ASN A 208 -19.76 5.28 13.14
C ASN A 208 -20.60 6.09 12.15
N ALA A 209 -21.38 7.07 12.63
CA ALA A 209 -22.14 7.97 11.76
C ALA A 209 -21.26 8.81 10.80
N LYS A 210 -20.01 9.11 11.19
CA LYS A 210 -19.06 9.89 10.38
C LYS A 210 -18.23 9.04 9.42
N ALA A 211 -17.87 7.83 9.83
CA ALA A 211 -16.85 7.04 9.15
C ALA A 211 -17.35 5.68 8.65
N SER A 212 -18.60 5.31 8.97
CA SER A 212 -19.22 4.03 8.57
C SER A 212 -18.36 2.82 8.95
N LEU A 213 -17.90 2.79 10.21
CA LEU A 213 -16.96 1.80 10.72
C LEU A 213 -17.62 0.45 11.05
N GLY A 214 -18.96 0.39 11.11
CA GLY A 214 -19.70 -0.88 11.19
C GLY A 214 -19.88 -1.45 12.61
N TYR A 215 -19.64 -0.64 13.64
CA TYR A 215 -19.84 -0.99 15.04
C TYR A 215 -20.51 0.18 15.80
N ASP A 216 -21.25 -0.13 16.86
CA ASP A 216 -22.03 0.87 17.62
C ASP A 216 -21.63 0.96 19.10
N THR A 217 -20.87 -0.01 19.61
CA THR A 217 -20.46 -0.06 21.03
C THR A 217 -18.94 -0.06 21.21
N VAL A 218 -18.49 0.36 22.39
CA VAL A 218 -17.07 0.34 22.78
C VAL A 218 -16.47 -1.07 22.68
N ASP A 219 -17.23 -2.08 23.11
CA ASP A 219 -16.78 -3.47 23.10
C ASP A 219 -16.62 -4.00 21.67
N GLU A 220 -17.55 -3.69 20.76
CA GLU A 220 -17.45 -4.04 19.35
C GLU A 220 -16.26 -3.36 18.68
N MET A 221 -16.04 -2.06 18.93
CA MET A 221 -14.90 -1.34 18.39
C MET A 221 -13.56 -1.93 18.86
N LYS A 222 -13.46 -2.30 20.14
CA LYS A 222 -12.26 -2.93 20.69
C LYS A 222 -12.01 -4.31 20.11
N ALA A 223 -13.07 -5.11 19.94
CA ALA A 223 -12.98 -6.42 19.31
C ALA A 223 -12.56 -6.32 17.83
N ASP A 224 -13.14 -5.38 17.08
CA ASP A 224 -12.79 -5.13 15.68
C ASP A 224 -11.32 -4.69 15.53
N ALA A 225 -10.89 -3.72 16.34
CA ALA A 225 -9.49 -3.28 16.37
C ALA A 225 -8.52 -4.42 16.69
N ARG A 226 -8.87 -5.28 17.67
CA ARG A 226 -8.08 -6.46 18.03
C ARG A 226 -8.00 -7.45 16.86
N ASN A 227 -9.12 -7.81 16.27
CA ASN A 227 -9.17 -8.74 15.14
C ASN A 227 -8.37 -8.23 13.94
N TYR A 228 -8.44 -6.92 13.66
CA TYR A 228 -7.65 -6.27 12.62
C TYR A 228 -6.14 -6.40 12.89
N LEU A 229 -5.70 -6.10 14.11
CA LEU A 229 -4.29 -6.21 14.51
C LEU A 229 -3.81 -7.66 14.49
N GLU A 230 -4.61 -8.60 14.98
CA GLU A 230 -4.28 -10.04 14.99
C GLU A 230 -4.12 -10.56 13.56
N SER A 231 -5.06 -10.23 12.66
CA SER A 231 -4.96 -10.58 11.24
C SER A 231 -3.73 -9.95 10.57
N SER A 232 -3.40 -8.71 10.91
CA SER A 232 -2.23 -8.01 10.37
C SER A 232 -0.91 -8.64 10.86
N LYS A 233 -0.84 -9.00 12.15
CA LYS A 233 0.31 -9.69 12.74
C LYS A 233 0.46 -11.10 12.19
N GLU A 234 -0.63 -11.83 11.99
CA GLU A 234 -0.61 -13.16 11.39
C GLU A 234 -0.08 -13.12 9.95
N SER A 235 -0.58 -12.18 9.13
CA SER A 235 -0.08 -11.95 7.76
C SER A 235 1.42 -11.59 7.75
N SER A 236 1.85 -10.78 8.72
CA SER A 236 3.26 -10.44 8.91
C SER A 236 4.10 -11.65 9.33
N LYS A 237 3.61 -12.51 10.24
CA LYS A 237 4.28 -13.75 10.65
C LYS A 237 4.45 -14.69 9.46
N LYS A 238 3.39 -14.91 8.66
CA LYS A 238 3.43 -15.73 7.45
C LYS A 238 4.48 -15.24 6.45
N SER A 239 4.54 -13.93 6.24
CA SER A 239 5.53 -13.30 5.36
C SER A 239 6.96 -13.49 5.88
N ALA A 240 7.17 -13.32 7.18
CA ALA A 240 8.47 -13.49 7.81
C ALA A 240 8.97 -14.95 7.76
N ILE A 241 8.08 -15.93 8.01
CA ILE A 241 8.40 -17.36 7.85
C ILE A 241 8.85 -17.64 6.42
N ARG A 242 8.08 -17.16 5.42
CA ARG A 242 8.39 -17.36 4.01
C ARG A 242 9.73 -16.76 3.61
N SER A 243 10.03 -15.55 4.09
CA SER A 243 11.34 -14.90 3.90
C SER A 243 12.46 -15.70 4.55
N ALA A 244 12.30 -16.14 5.80
CA ALA A 244 13.32 -16.92 6.49
C ALA A 244 13.57 -18.29 5.82
N VAL A 245 12.52 -18.91 5.27
CA VAL A 245 12.65 -20.13 4.46
C VAL A 245 13.40 -19.87 3.16
N MET A 246 13.12 -18.77 2.46
CA MET A 246 13.86 -18.36 1.26
C MET A 246 15.35 -18.15 1.55
N ASP A 247 15.67 -17.45 2.64
CA ASP A 247 17.06 -17.23 3.05
C ASP A 247 17.76 -18.56 3.31
N LYS A 248 17.11 -19.49 4.04
CA LYS A 248 17.65 -20.83 4.30
C LYS A 248 17.83 -21.66 3.03
N LEU A 249 16.91 -21.57 2.07
CA LEU A 249 17.06 -22.22 0.78
C LEU A 249 18.30 -21.72 0.03
N GLY A 250 18.59 -20.41 0.09
CA GLY A 250 19.81 -19.83 -0.47
C GLY A 250 21.10 -20.30 0.22
N GLU A 251 21.04 -20.74 1.48
CA GLU A 251 22.18 -21.29 2.22
C GLU A 251 22.43 -22.78 1.91
N VAL A 252 21.36 -23.58 1.77
CA VAL A 252 21.47 -25.04 1.64
C VAL A 252 21.54 -25.51 0.18
N CYS A 253 21.02 -24.73 -0.76
CA CYS A 253 21.06 -25.05 -2.19
C CYS A 253 22.18 -24.26 -2.89
N THR A 254 22.79 -24.88 -3.91
CA THR A 254 23.87 -24.27 -4.69
C THR A 254 23.48 -24.18 -6.16
N VAL A 255 23.44 -22.96 -6.70
CA VAL A 255 23.33 -22.72 -8.16
C VAL A 255 24.73 -22.73 -8.76
N LYS A 256 25.01 -23.68 -9.66
CA LYS A 256 26.34 -23.88 -10.26
C LYS A 256 26.68 -22.76 -11.24
N GLU A 257 25.76 -22.48 -12.15
CA GLU A 257 25.83 -21.43 -13.17
C GLU A 257 24.43 -21.06 -13.64
N LEU A 258 24.29 -19.92 -14.33
CA LEU A 258 23.04 -19.56 -14.99
C LEU A 258 23.03 -20.15 -16.42
N PRO A 259 21.89 -20.65 -16.91
CA PRO A 259 21.74 -21.05 -18.31
C PRO A 259 22.10 -19.92 -19.28
N ASP A 260 22.70 -20.30 -20.41
CA ASP A 260 23.11 -19.35 -21.45
C ASP A 260 21.95 -18.45 -21.89
N GLY A 261 22.17 -17.13 -21.83
CA GLY A 261 21.20 -16.11 -22.24
C GLY A 261 20.08 -15.82 -21.23
N LEU A 262 19.96 -16.56 -20.12
CA LEU A 262 18.90 -16.35 -19.13
C LEU A 262 18.98 -14.97 -18.47
N LEU A 263 20.17 -14.59 -18.04
CA LEU A 263 20.39 -13.28 -17.42
C LEU A 263 20.13 -12.14 -18.40
N ASP A 264 20.64 -12.24 -19.64
CA ASP A 264 20.47 -11.19 -20.66
C ASP A 264 18.99 -10.99 -21.00
N ALA A 265 18.26 -12.08 -21.26
CA ALA A 265 16.83 -12.03 -21.55
C ALA A 265 16.02 -11.45 -20.38
N ARG A 266 16.38 -11.81 -19.13
CA ARG A 266 15.71 -11.26 -17.95
C ARG A 266 16.04 -9.78 -17.77
N MET A 267 17.29 -9.38 -17.95
CA MET A 267 17.71 -7.98 -17.85
C MET A 267 16.98 -7.10 -18.86
N GLU A 268 16.76 -7.58 -20.09
CA GLU A 268 15.99 -6.87 -21.11
C GLU A 268 14.52 -6.65 -20.68
N GLU A 269 13.86 -7.68 -20.16
CA GLU A 269 12.51 -7.59 -19.61
C GLU A 269 12.41 -6.57 -18.46
N VAL A 270 13.40 -6.59 -17.57
CA VAL A 270 13.43 -5.72 -16.38
C VAL A 270 13.70 -4.27 -16.77
N MET A 271 14.66 -4.02 -17.65
CA MET A 271 14.95 -2.66 -18.14
C MET A 271 13.78 -2.07 -18.91
N ALA A 272 13.07 -2.87 -19.71
CA ALA A 272 11.86 -2.43 -20.39
C ALA A 272 10.72 -2.05 -19.39
N GLN A 273 10.62 -2.73 -18.26
CA GLN A 273 9.68 -2.36 -17.19
C GLN A 273 10.06 -1.03 -16.54
N TYR A 274 11.35 -0.84 -16.25
CA TYR A 274 11.87 0.45 -15.75
C TYR A 274 11.55 1.60 -16.72
N GLU A 275 11.80 1.41 -18.02
CA GLU A 275 11.44 2.37 -19.06
C GLU A 275 9.95 2.65 -19.11
N SER A 276 9.10 1.60 -19.17
CA SER A 276 7.65 1.78 -19.22
C SER A 276 7.11 2.56 -18.01
N TYR A 277 7.75 2.43 -16.85
CA TYR A 277 7.31 3.08 -15.62
C TYR A 277 7.81 4.53 -15.50
N TYR A 278 9.10 4.76 -15.75
CA TYR A 278 9.73 6.06 -15.52
C TYR A 278 9.72 6.98 -16.73
N CYS A 279 9.63 6.43 -17.93
CA CYS A 279 9.83 7.15 -19.19
C CYS A 279 8.54 7.30 -19.99
N SER A 280 7.43 7.55 -19.29
CA SER A 280 6.11 7.76 -19.92
C SER A 280 6.01 9.04 -20.78
N ASP A 281 6.96 9.97 -20.63
CA ASP A 281 7.06 11.21 -21.39
C ASP A 281 7.97 11.10 -22.64
N GLY A 282 8.49 9.90 -22.91
CA GLY A 282 9.43 9.65 -24.01
C GLY A 282 10.89 9.99 -23.71
N SER A 283 11.24 10.28 -22.44
CA SER A 283 12.64 10.31 -22.00
C SER A 283 13.30 8.93 -22.08
N SER A 284 14.63 8.86 -22.05
CA SER A 284 15.32 7.57 -21.89
C SER A 284 15.47 7.22 -20.41
N LEU A 285 15.56 5.92 -20.07
CA LEU A 285 15.81 5.50 -18.68
C LEU A 285 17.13 6.09 -18.15
N LYS A 286 18.14 6.18 -19.03
CA LYS A 286 19.40 6.84 -18.71
C LYS A 286 19.21 8.30 -18.32
N ASP A 287 18.48 9.08 -19.11
CA ASP A 287 18.22 10.49 -18.80
C ASP A 287 17.45 10.63 -17.49
N TYR A 288 16.49 9.74 -17.22
CA TYR A 288 15.76 9.71 -15.96
C TYR A 288 16.70 9.45 -14.78
N VAL A 289 17.52 8.40 -14.84
CA VAL A 289 18.44 8.01 -13.77
C VAL A 289 19.47 9.10 -13.49
N GLU A 290 20.10 9.64 -14.54
CA GLU A 290 21.16 10.64 -14.39
C GLU A 290 20.62 12.01 -13.97
N ASN A 291 19.53 12.49 -14.60
CA ASN A 291 19.09 13.88 -14.43
C ASN A 291 17.95 14.04 -13.41
N THR A 292 17.13 13.01 -13.20
CA THR A 292 15.99 13.05 -12.28
C THR A 292 16.30 12.36 -10.97
N ALA A 293 16.82 11.13 -11.03
CA ALA A 293 17.22 10.39 -9.83
C ALA A 293 18.59 10.83 -9.28
N ASN A 294 19.39 11.52 -10.10
CA ASN A 294 20.74 11.99 -9.75
C ASN A 294 21.64 10.83 -9.28
N GLN A 295 21.60 9.72 -10.02
CA GLN A 295 22.40 8.52 -9.82
C GLN A 295 23.25 8.23 -11.07
N ASP A 296 24.36 7.52 -10.89
CA ASP A 296 25.15 7.03 -12.01
C ASP A 296 24.41 5.87 -12.71
N TYR A 297 24.30 5.93 -14.04
CA TYR A 297 23.55 4.94 -14.81
C TYR A 297 24.22 3.57 -14.82
N ASP A 298 25.55 3.53 -14.92
CA ASP A 298 26.28 2.26 -14.97
C ASP A 298 26.23 1.57 -13.60
N GLU A 299 26.32 2.34 -12.50
CA GLU A 299 26.10 1.85 -11.14
C GLU A 299 24.66 1.34 -10.95
N PHE A 300 23.66 2.07 -11.46
CA PHE A 300 22.26 1.63 -11.45
C PHE A 300 22.09 0.28 -12.17
N VAL A 301 22.60 0.15 -13.40
CA VAL A 301 22.53 -1.10 -14.17
C VAL A 301 23.25 -2.23 -13.46
N SER A 302 24.43 -1.97 -12.86
CA SER A 302 25.17 -2.99 -12.10
C SER A 302 24.35 -3.49 -10.91
N ASN A 303 23.74 -2.58 -10.14
CA ASN A 303 22.91 -2.96 -8.99
C ASN A 303 21.68 -3.77 -9.41
N VAL A 304 21.01 -3.37 -10.49
CA VAL A 304 19.87 -4.14 -11.04
C VAL A 304 20.33 -5.51 -11.54
N THR A 305 21.52 -5.59 -12.16
CA THR A 305 22.07 -6.88 -12.62
C THR A 305 22.34 -7.82 -11.45
N ASP A 306 22.88 -7.31 -10.35
CA ASP A 306 23.14 -8.10 -9.14
C ASP A 306 21.84 -8.60 -8.50
N GLU A 307 20.82 -7.74 -8.42
CA GLU A 307 19.47 -8.08 -7.93
C GLU A 307 18.82 -9.16 -8.81
N VAL A 308 18.77 -8.94 -10.13
CA VAL A 308 18.20 -9.90 -11.10
C VAL A 308 18.96 -11.23 -11.08
N THR A 309 20.28 -11.21 -10.90
CA THR A 309 21.07 -12.44 -10.78
C THR A 309 20.71 -13.22 -9.51
N SER A 310 20.52 -12.54 -8.38
CA SER A 310 20.09 -13.17 -7.12
C SER A 310 18.68 -13.76 -7.24
N ASP A 311 17.81 -13.01 -7.89
CA ASP A 311 16.42 -13.38 -8.17
C ASP A 311 16.33 -14.64 -9.05
N LEU A 312 17.08 -14.67 -10.16
CA LEU A 312 17.16 -15.85 -11.03
C LEU A 312 17.68 -17.08 -10.31
N LYS A 313 18.68 -16.92 -9.42
CA LYS A 313 19.17 -18.04 -8.60
C LYS A 313 18.10 -18.59 -7.68
N THR A 314 17.35 -17.71 -7.02
CA THR A 314 16.22 -18.11 -6.15
C THR A 314 15.14 -18.82 -6.96
N GLN A 315 14.78 -18.26 -8.12
CA GLN A 315 13.82 -18.87 -9.05
C GLN A 315 14.27 -20.27 -9.47
N MET A 316 15.53 -20.43 -9.90
CA MET A 316 16.07 -21.73 -10.32
C MET A 316 16.06 -22.77 -9.19
N ILE A 317 16.34 -22.36 -7.94
CA ILE A 317 16.22 -23.26 -6.78
C ILE A 317 14.78 -23.77 -6.64
N LEU A 318 13.79 -22.88 -6.78
CA LEU A 318 12.39 -23.24 -6.68
C LEU A 318 11.89 -24.08 -7.87
N GLU A 319 12.37 -23.80 -9.09
CA GLU A 319 12.09 -24.65 -10.25
C GLU A 319 12.67 -26.05 -10.06
N ALA A 320 13.90 -26.16 -9.53
CA ALA A 320 14.51 -27.46 -9.20
C ALA A 320 13.74 -28.21 -8.10
N ILE A 321 13.25 -27.52 -7.07
CA ILE A 321 12.39 -28.12 -6.04
C ILE A 321 11.06 -28.56 -6.67
N ALA A 322 10.44 -27.74 -7.51
CA ALA A 322 9.20 -28.07 -8.19
C ALA A 322 9.34 -29.36 -9.00
N GLU A 323 10.40 -29.47 -9.79
CA GLU A 323 10.69 -30.66 -10.57
C GLU A 323 10.99 -31.88 -9.69
N LYS A 324 11.82 -31.71 -8.65
CA LYS A 324 12.16 -32.78 -7.72
C LYS A 324 10.94 -33.35 -6.99
N GLU A 325 10.00 -32.48 -6.64
CA GLU A 325 8.78 -32.80 -5.89
C GLU A 325 7.59 -33.16 -6.79
N GLY A 326 7.74 -33.10 -8.11
CA GLY A 326 6.68 -33.39 -9.07
C GLY A 326 5.52 -32.40 -9.00
N ILE A 327 5.80 -31.11 -8.78
CA ILE A 327 4.80 -30.06 -8.75
C ILE A 327 4.45 -29.67 -10.18
N GLU A 328 3.20 -29.94 -10.56
CA GLU A 328 2.70 -29.66 -11.91
C GLU A 328 1.90 -28.35 -11.94
N PHE A 329 1.89 -27.70 -13.10
CA PHE A 329 1.03 -26.55 -13.37
C PHE A 329 -0.43 -26.98 -13.40
N ASP A 330 -1.28 -26.30 -12.62
CA ASP A 330 -2.72 -26.43 -12.68
C ASP A 330 -3.39 -25.11 -13.08
N GLN A 331 -4.36 -25.19 -13.99
CA GLN A 331 -5.00 -24.00 -14.56
C GLN A 331 -5.93 -23.31 -13.54
N ASP A 332 -6.67 -24.08 -12.73
CA ASP A 332 -7.67 -23.52 -11.80
C ASP A 332 -7.00 -22.72 -10.67
N GLY A 333 -5.89 -23.23 -10.13
CA GLY A 333 -5.09 -22.52 -9.13
C GLY A 333 -4.33 -21.34 -9.72
N PHE A 334 -3.84 -21.44 -10.96
CA PHE A 334 -3.27 -20.29 -11.67
C PHE A 334 -4.30 -19.17 -11.89
N ASP A 335 -5.53 -19.49 -12.29
CA ASP A 335 -6.60 -18.50 -12.46
C ASP A 335 -6.95 -17.82 -11.14
N SER A 336 -6.96 -18.59 -10.04
CA SER A 336 -7.17 -18.05 -8.68
C SER A 336 -6.01 -17.14 -8.26
N TYR A 337 -4.76 -17.55 -8.55
CA TYR A 337 -3.56 -16.75 -8.31
C TYR A 337 -3.60 -15.42 -9.08
N VAL A 338 -3.97 -15.46 -10.36
CA VAL A 338 -4.15 -14.26 -11.21
C VAL A 338 -5.28 -13.36 -10.66
N GLY A 339 -6.43 -13.93 -10.29
CA GLY A 339 -7.54 -13.18 -9.71
C GLY A 339 -7.16 -12.44 -8.41
N ASN A 340 -6.34 -13.09 -7.57
CA ASN A 340 -5.79 -12.47 -6.36
C ASN A 340 -4.83 -11.32 -6.69
N LEU A 341 -3.91 -11.51 -7.64
CA LEU A 341 -3.03 -10.43 -8.11
C LEU A 341 -3.82 -9.24 -8.66
N MET A 342 -4.83 -9.49 -9.49
CA MET A 342 -5.68 -8.43 -10.04
C MET A 342 -6.39 -7.65 -8.95
N SER A 343 -6.95 -8.34 -7.94
CA SER A 343 -7.68 -7.71 -6.84
C SER A 343 -6.74 -6.90 -5.94
N ASN A 344 -5.60 -7.48 -5.56
CA ASN A 344 -4.65 -6.85 -4.64
C ASN A 344 -3.98 -5.61 -5.24
N TYR A 345 -3.67 -5.65 -6.54
CA TYR A 345 -2.99 -4.56 -7.24
C TYR A 345 -3.93 -3.71 -8.09
N SER A 346 -5.24 -3.97 -8.03
CA SER A 346 -6.29 -3.22 -8.74
C SER A 346 -6.08 -3.14 -10.26
N TYR A 347 -5.65 -4.23 -10.89
CA TYR A 347 -5.56 -4.31 -12.35
C TYR A 347 -6.96 -4.37 -12.97
N SER A 348 -7.16 -3.60 -14.05
CA SER A 348 -8.43 -3.55 -14.78
C SER A 348 -8.71 -4.81 -15.61
N ASP A 349 -7.65 -5.50 -16.04
CA ASP A 349 -7.70 -6.64 -16.93
C ASP A 349 -6.40 -7.45 -16.87
N GLU A 350 -6.49 -8.74 -17.23
CA GLU A 350 -5.36 -9.66 -17.22
C GLU A 350 -4.25 -9.25 -18.20
N SER A 351 -4.57 -8.65 -19.35
CA SER A 351 -3.55 -8.28 -20.34
C SER A 351 -2.61 -7.22 -19.79
N THR A 352 -3.16 -6.23 -19.09
CA THR A 352 -2.37 -5.22 -18.38
C THR A 352 -1.54 -5.83 -17.25
N LEU A 353 -2.09 -6.80 -16.51
CA LEU A 353 -1.33 -7.56 -15.51
C LEU A 353 -0.18 -8.31 -16.18
N TYR A 354 -0.44 -9.15 -17.17
CA TYR A 354 0.60 -9.96 -17.80
C TYR A 354 1.69 -9.09 -18.41
N LYS A 355 1.34 -7.97 -19.05
CA LYS A 355 2.33 -7.03 -19.58
C LYS A 355 3.24 -6.42 -18.50
N SER A 356 2.85 -6.39 -17.22
CA SER A 356 3.77 -5.93 -16.16
C SER A 356 4.82 -6.98 -15.77
N TYR A 357 4.73 -8.21 -16.28
CA TYR A 357 5.64 -9.31 -15.97
C TYR A 357 6.48 -9.76 -17.17
N GLY A 358 6.32 -9.14 -18.34
CA GLY A 358 7.09 -9.47 -19.54
C GLY A 358 6.98 -8.40 -20.63
N LEU A 359 7.70 -8.58 -21.73
CA LEU A 359 7.70 -7.63 -22.86
C LEU A 359 6.34 -7.54 -23.58
N SER A 360 5.52 -8.58 -23.45
CA SER A 360 4.15 -8.64 -23.98
C SER A 360 3.24 -9.35 -22.97
N ALA A 361 1.93 -9.27 -23.20
CA ALA A 361 0.98 -10.03 -22.39
C ALA A 361 1.22 -11.55 -22.48
N ASP A 362 1.64 -12.06 -23.65
CA ASP A 362 1.88 -13.49 -23.81
C ASP A 362 3.15 -13.93 -23.05
N SER A 363 4.26 -13.20 -23.19
CA SER A 363 5.50 -13.54 -22.48
C SER A 363 5.37 -13.38 -20.97
N GLY A 364 4.69 -12.33 -20.52
CA GLY A 364 4.44 -12.13 -19.10
C GLY A 364 3.47 -13.17 -18.49
N LYS A 365 2.51 -13.67 -19.28
CA LYS A 365 1.67 -14.79 -18.83
C LYS A 365 2.50 -16.06 -18.64
N GLU A 366 3.37 -16.40 -19.59
CA GLU A 366 4.25 -17.57 -19.46
C GLU A 366 5.22 -17.42 -18.28
N TYR A 367 5.76 -16.22 -18.06
CA TYR A 367 6.58 -15.94 -16.88
C TYR A 367 5.78 -16.14 -15.58
N LEU A 368 4.55 -15.62 -15.50
CA LEU A 368 3.71 -15.80 -14.31
C LEU A 368 3.34 -17.27 -14.04
N LYS A 369 3.21 -18.11 -15.06
CA LYS A 369 3.01 -19.56 -14.85
C LYS A 369 4.22 -20.19 -14.15
N LYS A 370 5.45 -19.82 -14.56
CA LYS A 370 6.68 -20.28 -13.88
C LYS A 370 6.70 -19.80 -12.43
N VAL A 371 6.39 -18.52 -12.20
CA VAL A 371 6.30 -17.92 -10.85
C VAL A 371 5.26 -18.65 -9.99
N TYR A 372 4.11 -19.01 -10.55
CA TYR A 372 3.07 -19.76 -9.86
C TYR A 372 3.57 -21.14 -9.38
N VAL A 373 4.23 -21.90 -10.26
CA VAL A 373 4.82 -23.20 -9.88
C VAL A 373 5.91 -23.04 -8.83
N CYS A 374 6.76 -22.01 -8.94
CA CYS A 374 7.75 -21.68 -7.91
C CYS A 374 7.10 -21.34 -6.56
N ASN A 375 5.97 -20.64 -6.57
CA ASN A 375 5.20 -20.31 -5.37
C ASN A 375 4.64 -21.56 -4.69
N LEU A 376 4.18 -22.56 -5.46
CA LEU A 376 3.75 -23.86 -4.94
C LEU A 376 4.92 -24.64 -4.31
N ALA A 377 6.08 -24.63 -4.98
CA ALA A 377 7.30 -25.25 -4.45
C ALA A 377 7.74 -24.61 -3.13
N LEU A 378 7.77 -23.28 -3.07
CA LEU A 378 8.05 -22.56 -1.83
C LEU A 378 7.01 -22.87 -0.75
N GLN A 379 5.72 -22.90 -1.10
CA GLN A 379 4.68 -23.22 -0.13
C GLN A 379 4.90 -24.61 0.48
N LYS A 380 5.24 -25.60 -0.35
CA LYS A 380 5.56 -26.96 0.12
C LYS A 380 6.75 -26.99 1.09
N VAL A 381 7.77 -26.17 0.85
CA VAL A 381 8.91 -26.03 1.76
C VAL A 381 8.48 -25.36 3.07
N VAL A 382 7.73 -24.26 2.99
CA VAL A 382 7.19 -23.54 4.16
C VAL A 382 6.32 -24.45 5.02
N ASP A 383 5.43 -25.24 4.42
CA ASP A 383 4.55 -26.17 5.14
C ASP A 383 5.35 -27.26 5.88
N SER A 384 6.54 -27.61 5.38
CA SER A 384 7.42 -28.57 6.03
C SER A 384 8.31 -27.96 7.13
N ALA A 385 8.44 -26.63 7.18
CA ALA A 385 9.37 -25.95 8.07
C ALA A 385 8.92 -25.97 9.54
N THR A 386 9.88 -25.85 10.45
CA THR A 386 9.63 -25.66 11.88
C THR A 386 9.98 -24.24 12.27
N VAL A 387 9.09 -23.58 13.01
CA VAL A 387 9.32 -22.21 13.49
C VAL A 387 9.79 -22.29 14.94
N GLU A 388 10.96 -21.71 15.20
CA GLU A 388 11.45 -21.41 16.54
C GLU A 388 11.02 -19.97 16.86
N ASP A 389 10.10 -19.80 17.81
CA ASP A 389 9.73 -18.50 18.36
C ASP A 389 10.04 -18.40 19.86
N GLU A 390 9.92 -17.19 20.44
CA GLU A 390 10.17 -16.99 21.88
C GLU A 390 9.19 -17.76 22.79
N ALA A 391 8.09 -18.30 22.24
CA ALA A 391 7.07 -19.06 22.97
C ALA A 391 7.25 -20.59 22.87
N GLY A 392 8.01 -21.11 21.89
CA GLY A 392 8.31 -22.53 21.73
C GLY A 392 8.68 -22.95 20.31
N THR A 393 8.68 -24.26 20.06
CA THR A 393 8.82 -24.84 18.71
C THR A 393 7.45 -25.28 18.22
N GLU A 394 6.97 -24.73 17.11
CA GLU A 394 5.69 -25.09 16.49
C GLU A 394 5.89 -25.48 15.02
N ASN A 395 5.17 -26.50 14.54
CA ASN A 395 5.15 -26.81 13.10
C ASN A 395 4.27 -25.78 12.38
N VAL A 396 4.65 -25.38 11.18
CA VAL A 396 3.85 -24.43 10.38
C VAL A 396 2.43 -24.93 10.13
N THR A 397 2.22 -26.25 10.04
CA THR A 397 0.90 -26.86 9.87
C THR A 397 0.00 -26.79 11.10
N ASP A 398 0.53 -26.54 12.30
CA ASP A 398 -0.23 -26.45 13.54
C ASP A 398 -0.86 -25.04 13.75
N THR A 399 -0.44 -24.06 12.94
CA THR A 399 -1.15 -22.79 12.75
C THR A 399 -2.36 -23.02 11.84
N GLU A 400 -3.57 -23.15 12.40
CA GLU A 400 -4.81 -23.39 11.64
C GLU A 400 -4.94 -22.43 10.45
N LEU A 401 -4.82 -23.00 9.25
CA LEU A 401 -5.10 -22.36 7.97
C LEU A 401 -6.60 -22.12 7.86
N ASN A 402 -7.08 -20.99 8.37
CA ASN A 402 -8.44 -20.52 8.10
C ASN A 402 -8.49 -19.94 6.68
N THR A 403 -8.46 -20.82 5.68
CA THR A 403 -8.86 -20.52 4.31
C THR A 403 -10.38 -20.57 4.18
N GLU A 404 -11.10 -19.67 4.86
CA GLU A 404 -12.52 -19.43 4.61
C GLU A 404 -12.85 -17.94 4.81
N ASN A 405 -12.63 -17.14 3.76
CA ASN A 405 -13.65 -16.32 3.07
C ASN A 405 -13.02 -15.29 2.13
#